data_AF-A0A5C9BUU0-F1
#
_entry.id   AF-A0A5C9BUU0-F1
#
_cell.length_a   1.000
_cell.length_b   1.000
_cell.length_c   1.000
_cell.angle_alpha   90.00
_cell.angle_beta   90.00
_cell.angle_gamma   90.00
#
_symmetry.space_group_name_H-M   'P 1'
#
loop_
_entity.id
_entity.type
_entity.pdbx_description
1 polymer ?
#
loop_
_entity_poly.entity_id
_entity_poly.type
_entity_poly.pdbx_seq_one_letter_code
_entity_poly.pdbx_strand_id
1 'polypeptide(L)'
;SNQNPATSNQIDSLKKILDATKEDTTKIKLLIQVGAAFLSSKESLPYSQQALELSQKLVLNLNEGTVLWITIKKLEAVCYNDIGVVQKNLSNYPQALDNYLKSLRIRESLGMESSNDYAMNLNNMLKNI
;
A
#
# COMPACT_ATOMS: atom_id res chain seq x y z
N SER A 1 12.91 8.76 5.14
CA SER A 1 12.71 9.50 6.40
C SER A 1 11.23 9.51 6.75
N ASN A 2 10.95 9.24 8.03
CA ASN A 2 9.69 9.43 8.77
C ASN A 2 8.45 8.63 8.34
N GLN A 3 8.41 7.34 8.70
CA GLN A 3 7.18 6.80 9.28
C GLN A 3 7.34 6.83 10.80
N ASN A 4 6.77 7.87 11.42
CA ASN A 4 6.65 7.95 12.87
C ASN A 4 5.66 6.85 13.27
N PRO A 5 5.99 5.89 14.14
CA PRO A 5 5.02 4.87 14.54
C PRO A 5 3.82 5.58 15.16
N ALA A 6 2.67 5.48 14.51
CA ALA A 6 1.44 6.08 15.01
C ALA A 6 1.16 5.55 16.41
N THR A 7 0.94 6.45 17.36
CA THR A 7 0.56 6.08 18.72
C THR A 7 -0.80 5.37 18.70
N SER A 8 -1.08 4.50 19.68
CA SER A 8 -2.39 3.81 19.79
C SER A 8 -3.58 4.77 19.67
N ASN A 9 -3.47 5.96 20.30
CA ASN A 9 -4.49 6.99 20.25
C ASN A 9 -4.71 7.56 18.84
N GLN A 10 -3.65 7.71 18.04
CA GLN A 10 -3.77 8.17 16.65
C GLN A 10 -4.45 7.13 15.77
N ILE A 11 -4.14 5.85 15.97
CA ILE A 11 -4.76 4.75 15.21
C ILE A 11 -6.27 4.68 15.49
N ASP A 12 -6.68 4.82 16.74
CA ASP A 12 -8.11 4.78 17.11
C ASP A 12 -8.90 5.95 16.54
N SER A 13 -8.29 7.15 16.49
CA SER A 13 -8.87 8.30 15.79
C SER A 13 -9.03 8.05 14.29
N LEU A 14 -8.01 7.47 13.64
CA LEU A 14 -8.03 7.17 12.21
C LEU A 14 -9.11 6.13 11.87
N LYS A 15 -9.32 5.11 12.71
CA LYS A 15 -10.39 4.12 12.53
C LYS A 15 -11.79 4.75 12.58
N LYS A 16 -12.05 5.68 13.50
CA LYS A 16 -13.34 6.38 13.55
C LYS A 16 -13.61 7.23 12.31
N ILE A 17 -12.58 7.91 11.79
CA ILE A 17 -12.71 8.69 10.56
C ILE A 17 -12.98 7.76 9.37
N LEU A 18 -12.34 6.59 9.34
CA LEU A 18 -12.46 5.61 8.26
C LEU A 18 -13.90 5.17 8.03
N ASP A 19 -14.65 4.90 9.11
CA ASP A 19 -16.04 4.45 9.03
C ASP A 19 -16.97 5.50 8.41
N ALA A 20 -16.66 6.78 8.58
CA ALA A 20 -17.44 7.90 8.04
C ALA A 20 -16.96 8.39 6.65
N THR A 21 -15.86 7.84 6.12
CA THR A 21 -15.22 8.36 4.90
C THR A 21 -15.84 7.75 3.64
N LYS A 22 -16.14 8.61 2.66
CA LYS A 22 -16.60 8.22 1.32
C LYS A 22 -15.57 7.32 0.61
N GLU A 23 -16.05 6.42 -0.24
CA GLU A 23 -15.19 5.57 -1.09
C GLU A 23 -14.46 6.40 -2.16
N ASP A 24 -13.37 7.05 -1.76
CA ASP A 24 -12.47 7.81 -2.63
C ASP A 24 -10.99 7.61 -2.22
N THR A 25 -10.09 8.39 -2.82
CA THR A 25 -8.66 8.29 -2.53
C THR A 25 -8.29 8.60 -1.08
N THR A 26 -9.11 9.34 -0.35
CA THR A 26 -8.93 9.63 1.08
C THR A 26 -9.09 8.35 1.89
N LYS A 27 -10.11 7.54 1.58
CA LYS A 27 -10.32 6.25 2.24
C LYS A 27 -9.16 5.28 1.98
N ILE A 28 -8.66 5.23 0.75
CA ILE A 28 -7.49 4.41 0.40
C ILE A 28 -6.26 4.85 1.23
N LYS A 29 -5.96 6.15 1.27
CA LYS A 29 -4.82 6.69 2.03
C LYS A 29 -4.95 6.39 3.52
N LEU A 30 -6.16 6.50 4.06
CA LEU A 30 -6.43 6.23 5.47
C LEU A 30 -6.26 4.74 5.81
N LEU A 31 -6.76 3.85 4.96
CA LEU A 31 -6.55 2.40 5.10
C LEU A 31 -5.05 2.05 5.07
N ILE A 32 -4.29 2.62 4.14
CA ILE A 32 -2.83 2.45 4.07
C ILE A 32 -2.18 2.95 5.37
N GLN A 33 -2.55 4.13 5.88
CA GLN A 33 -1.98 4.67 7.11
C GLN A 33 -2.27 3.79 8.33
N VAL A 34 -3.50 3.29 8.46
CA VAL A 34 -3.87 2.38 9.54
C VAL A 34 -3.13 1.05 9.39
N GLY A 35 -3.07 0.48 8.19
CA GLY A 35 -2.35 -0.76 7.90
C GLY A 35 -0.84 -0.65 8.15
N ALA A 36 -0.23 0.49 7.83
CA ALA A 36 1.18 0.77 8.04
C ALA A 36 1.59 0.67 9.52
N ALA A 37 0.68 1.03 10.43
CA ALA A 37 0.93 0.93 11.87
C ALA A 37 1.03 -0.53 12.38
N PHE A 38 0.58 -1.50 11.59
CA PHE A 38 0.55 -2.92 11.94
C PHE A 38 1.47 -3.77 11.04
N LEU A 39 2.43 -3.19 10.30
CA LEU A 39 3.23 -3.95 9.31
C LEU A 39 4.02 -5.14 9.91
N SER A 40 4.29 -5.13 11.22
CA SER A 40 4.94 -6.22 11.94
C SER A 40 4.01 -7.40 12.25
N SER A 41 2.71 -7.29 11.94
CA SER A 41 1.72 -8.28 12.34
C SER A 41 0.64 -8.47 11.26
N LYS A 42 -0.13 -9.55 11.37
CA LYS A 42 -1.16 -9.91 10.38
C LYS A 42 -2.34 -8.92 10.35
N GLU A 43 -2.49 -8.11 11.40
CA GLU A 43 -3.51 -7.08 11.57
C GLU A 43 -3.44 -6.00 10.48
N SER A 44 -2.31 -5.84 9.79
CA SER A 44 -2.19 -4.95 8.63
C SER A 44 -2.97 -5.46 7.40
N LEU A 45 -3.06 -6.79 7.22
CA LEU A 45 -3.59 -7.40 5.99
C LEU A 45 -5.01 -6.94 5.65
N PRO A 46 -5.99 -6.90 6.57
CA PRO A 46 -7.34 -6.46 6.22
C PRO A 46 -7.38 -5.02 5.69
N TYR A 47 -6.54 -4.13 6.22
CA TYR A 47 -6.49 -2.73 5.78
C TYR A 47 -5.83 -2.59 4.40
N SER A 48 -4.69 -3.24 4.20
CA SER A 48 -4.00 -3.21 2.89
C SER A 48 -4.83 -3.89 1.80
N GLN A 49 -5.56 -4.96 2.12
CA GLN A 49 -6.45 -5.66 1.19
C GLN A 49 -7.66 -4.79 0.79
N GLN A 50 -8.31 -4.14 1.76
CA GLN A 50 -9.41 -3.21 1.48
C GLN A 50 -8.93 -2.00 0.66
N ALA A 51 -7.74 -1.46 0.96
CA ALA A 51 -7.17 -0.37 0.20
C ALA A 51 -6.88 -0.78 -1.25
N LEU A 52 -6.35 -2.00 -1.44
CA LEU A 52 -6.08 -2.58 -2.75
C LEU A 52 -7.38 -2.76 -3.56
N GLU A 53 -8.40 -3.40 -2.99
CA GLU A 53 -9.67 -3.62 -3.66
C GLU A 53 -10.34 -2.30 -4.05
N LEU A 54 -10.36 -1.31 -3.15
CA LEU A 54 -10.92 -0.01 -3.45
C LEU A 54 -10.12 0.72 -4.54
N SER A 55 -8.79 0.64 -4.52
CA SER A 55 -7.95 1.23 -5.58
C SER A 55 -8.29 0.66 -6.95
N GLN A 56 -8.45 -0.67 -7.04
CA GLN A 56 -8.79 -1.37 -8.28
C GLN A 56 -10.21 -1.02 -8.75
N LYS A 57 -11.17 -0.94 -7.82
CA LYS A 57 -12.55 -0.53 -8.10
C LYS A 57 -12.61 0.88 -8.69
N LEU A 58 -11.88 1.84 -8.12
CA LEU A 58 -11.94 3.24 -8.54
C LEU A 58 -11.34 3.46 -9.94
N VAL A 59 -10.30 2.72 -10.32
CA VAL A 59 -9.69 2.89 -11.67
C VAL A 59 -10.56 2.36 -12.80
N LEU A 60 -11.54 1.49 -12.54
CA LEU A 60 -12.43 0.94 -13.59
C LEU A 60 -13.22 2.01 -14.34
N ASN A 61 -13.49 3.15 -13.69
CA ASN A 61 -14.26 4.25 -14.26
C ASN A 61 -13.37 5.44 -14.68
N LEU A 62 -12.06 5.23 -14.79
CA LEU A 62 -11.10 6.29 -15.11
C LEU A 62 -10.36 5.98 -16.39
N ASN A 63 -10.08 7.04 -17.14
CA ASN A 63 -9.18 6.95 -18.28
C ASN A 63 -7.74 6.79 -17.77
N GLU A 64 -7.04 5.84 -18.37
CA GLU A 64 -5.62 5.61 -18.13
C GLU A 64 -4.80 6.89 -18.39
N GLY A 65 -3.76 7.11 -17.58
CA GLY A 65 -2.90 8.28 -17.68
C GLY A 65 -3.47 9.58 -17.08
N THR A 66 -4.74 9.62 -16.66
CA THR A 66 -5.25 10.80 -15.92
C THR A 66 -4.56 10.94 -14.57
N VAL A 67 -4.46 12.18 -14.06
CA VAL A 67 -3.82 12.46 -12.76
C VAL A 67 -4.43 11.61 -11.64
N LEU A 68 -5.75 11.41 -11.64
CA LEU A 68 -6.43 10.59 -10.66
C LEU A 68 -6.09 9.10 -10.82
N TRP A 69 -6.08 8.58 -12.06
CA TRP A 69 -5.66 7.20 -12.33
C TRP A 69 -4.22 6.95 -11.88
N ILE A 70 -3.28 7.84 -12.24
CA ILE A 70 -1.87 7.76 -11.82
C ILE A 70 -1.77 7.78 -10.29
N THR A 71 -2.54 8.64 -9.63
CA THR A 71 -2.56 8.73 -8.17
C THR A 71 -3.04 7.42 -7.55
N ILE A 72 -4.11 6.82 -8.07
CA ILE A 72 -4.65 5.56 -7.53
C ILE A 72 -3.69 4.41 -7.80
N LYS A 73 -3.06 4.34 -8.99
CA LYS A 73 -2.03 3.32 -9.28
C LYS A 73 -0.82 3.41 -8.37
N LYS A 74 -0.39 4.62 -7.99
CA LYS A 74 0.64 4.79 -6.95
C LYS A 74 0.20 4.22 -5.60
N LEU A 75 -1.06 4.44 -5.21
CA LEU A 75 -1.60 3.87 -3.96
C LEU A 75 -1.72 2.34 -4.05
N GLU A 76 -2.15 1.79 -5.19
CA GLU A 76 -2.19 0.34 -5.45
C GLU A 76 -0.80 -0.29 -5.27
N ALA A 77 0.24 0.35 -5.81
CA ALA A 77 1.63 -0.09 -5.63
C ALA A 77 2.06 -0.06 -4.15
N VAL A 78 1.61 0.92 -3.36
CA VAL A 78 1.87 0.94 -1.91
C VAL A 78 1.19 -0.23 -1.21
N CYS A 79 -0.08 -0.51 -1.51
CA CYS A 79 -0.80 -1.67 -0.94
C CYS A 79 -0.06 -2.99 -1.20
N TYR A 80 0.38 -3.22 -2.44
CA TYR A 80 1.17 -4.40 -2.78
C TYR A 80 2.48 -4.48 -2.00
N ASN A 81 3.21 -3.36 -1.86
CA ASN A 81 4.43 -3.35 -1.06
C ASN A 81 4.16 -3.68 0.41
N ASP A 82 3.11 -3.10 1.01
CA ASP A 82 2.76 -3.32 2.41
C ASP A 82 2.36 -4.78 2.68
N ILE A 83 1.54 -5.36 1.79
CA ILE A 83 1.23 -6.80 1.84
C ILE A 83 2.52 -7.62 1.74
N GLY A 84 3.43 -7.26 0.84
CA GLY A 84 4.73 -7.92 0.71
C GLY A 84 5.54 -7.89 2.01
N VAL A 85 5.58 -6.74 2.69
CA VAL A 85 6.26 -6.57 3.99
C VAL A 85 5.65 -7.48 5.05
N VAL A 86 4.32 -7.50 5.16
CA VAL A 86 3.63 -8.32 6.16
C VAL A 86 3.84 -9.80 5.88
N GLN A 87 3.74 -10.23 4.62
CA GLN A 87 3.96 -11.63 4.24
C GLN A 87 5.39 -12.07 4.53
N LYS A 88 6.39 -11.22 4.27
CA LYS A 88 7.77 -11.49 4.68
C LYS A 88 7.89 -11.67 6.19
N ASN A 89 7.27 -10.77 6.96
CA ASN A 89 7.30 -10.83 8.43
C ASN A 89 6.60 -12.10 8.97
N LEU A 90 5.62 -12.61 8.23
CA LEU A 90 4.97 -13.91 8.48
C LEU A 90 5.74 -15.11 7.90
N SER A 91 6.96 -14.91 7.39
CA SER A 91 7.80 -15.93 6.74
C SER A 91 7.21 -16.56 5.45
N ASN A 92 6.22 -15.91 4.85
CA ASN A 92 5.59 -16.31 3.58
C ASN A 92 6.33 -15.69 2.39
N TYR A 93 7.62 -16.02 2.23
CA TYR A 93 8.50 -15.39 1.23
C TYR A 93 8.00 -15.46 -0.22
N PRO A 94 7.41 -16.56 -0.72
CA PRO A 94 6.89 -16.60 -2.09
C PRO A 94 5.78 -15.56 -2.32
N GLN A 95 4.88 -15.42 -1.36
CA GLN A 95 3.80 -14.45 -1.44
C GLN A 95 4.32 -13.02 -1.26
N ALA A 96 5.34 -12.83 -0.40
CA ALA A 96 6.00 -11.54 -0.26
C ALA A 96 6.61 -11.07 -1.59
N LEU A 97 7.36 -11.95 -2.25
CA LEU A 97 8.01 -11.68 -3.54
C LEU A 97 7.01 -11.35 -4.64
N ASP A 98 5.93 -12.13 -4.77
CA ASP A 98 4.87 -11.85 -5.76
C ASP A 98 4.26 -10.45 -5.57
N ASN A 99 3.98 -10.07 -4.32
CA ASN A 99 3.43 -8.75 -4.01
C ASN A 99 4.43 -7.62 -4.28
N TYR A 100 5.71 -7.80 -3.93
CA TYR A 100 6.72 -6.81 -4.29
C TYR A 100 6.88 -6.64 -5.80
N LEU A 101 6.86 -7.72 -6.56
CA LEU A 101 6.92 -7.68 -8.03
C LEU A 101 5.73 -6.93 -8.64
N LYS A 102 4.51 -7.10 -8.09
CA LYS A 102 3.34 -6.33 -8.52
C LYS A 102 3.49 -4.83 -8.24
N SER A 103 4.00 -4.46 -7.06
CA SER A 103 4.33 -3.07 -6.73
C SER A 103 5.33 -2.48 -7.72
N LEU A 104 6.41 -3.23 -8.01
CA LEU A 104 7.49 -2.80 -8.90
C LEU A 104 6.96 -2.54 -10.31
N ARG A 105 6.22 -3.49 -10.90
CA ARG A 105 5.66 -3.36 -12.26
C ARG A 105 4.76 -2.13 -12.43
N ILE A 106 3.97 -1.80 -11.41
CA ILE A 106 3.14 -0.59 -11.46
C ILE A 106 4.04 0.66 -11.45
N ARG A 107 5.08 0.69 -10.61
CA ARG A 107 6.00 1.83 -10.54
C ARG A 107 6.79 2.01 -11.83
N GLU A 108 7.21 0.92 -12.47
CA GLU A 108 7.83 0.93 -13.82
C GLU A 108 6.87 1.47 -14.88
N SER A 109 5.61 1.00 -14.91
CA SER A 109 4.61 1.51 -15.87
C SER A 109 4.32 3.01 -15.72
N LEU A 110 4.65 3.58 -14.56
CA LEU A 110 4.47 5.00 -14.25
C LEU A 110 5.76 5.81 -14.38
N GLY A 111 6.87 5.22 -14.85
CA GLY A 111 8.16 5.90 -15.00
C GLY A 111 8.77 6.35 -13.66
N MET A 112 8.59 5.56 -12.59
CA MET A 112 9.02 5.89 -11.23
C MET A 112 10.34 5.23 -10.81
N GLU A 113 11.16 4.76 -11.75
CA GLU A 113 12.39 4.00 -11.50
C GLU A 113 13.41 4.79 -10.67
N SER A 114 13.41 6.12 -10.80
CA SER A 114 14.28 7.02 -10.03
C SER A 114 13.69 7.45 -8.68
N SER A 115 12.52 6.93 -8.30
CA SER A 115 11.85 7.33 -7.05
C SER A 115 12.37 6.58 -5.83
N ASN A 116 12.34 7.25 -4.67
CA ASN A 116 12.69 6.62 -3.39
C ASN A 116 11.82 5.39 -3.09
N ASP A 117 10.55 5.42 -3.47
CA ASP A 117 9.65 4.30 -3.24
C ASP A 117 10.04 3.07 -4.07
N TYR A 118 10.50 3.29 -5.31
CA TYR A 118 10.99 2.23 -6.18
C TYR A 118 12.25 1.58 -5.57
N ALA A 119 13.21 2.41 -5.13
CA ALA A 119 14.40 1.93 -4.43
C ALA A 119 14.05 1.16 -3.14
N MET A 120 13.07 1.64 -2.36
CA MET A 120 12.60 0.95 -1.16
C MET A 120 11.99 -0.41 -1.50
N ASN A 121 11.21 -0.49 -2.57
CA ASN A 121 10.58 -1.74 -3.00
C ASN A 121 11.64 -2.79 -3.44
N LEU A 122 12.66 -2.37 -4.20
CA LEU A 122 13.81 -3.23 -4.52
C LEU A 122 14.57 -3.70 -3.27
N ASN A 123 14.82 -2.80 -2.32
CA ASN A 123 15.47 -3.16 -1.05
C ASN A 123 14.64 -4.19 -0.26
N ASN A 124 13.32 -4.07 -0.28
CA ASN A 124 12.43 -5.03 0.37
C ASN A 124 12.42 -6.39 -0.33
N MET A 125 12.55 -6.43 -1.66
CA MET A 125 12.71 -7.67 -2.43
C MET A 125 14.01 -8.40 -2.12
N LEU A 126 15.13 -7.68 -2.14
CA LEU A 126 16.47 -8.24 -1.94
C LEU A 126 16.66 -8.83 -0.53
N LYS A 127 15.94 -8.32 0.46
CA LYS A 127 15.94 -8.86 1.84
C LYS A 127 15.18 -10.18 2.01
N ASN A 128 14.56 -10.72 0.95
CA ASN A 128 13.88 -12.04 0.97
C ASN A 128 14.70 -13.15 0.33
N ILE A 129 15.91 -12.85 -0.16
CA ILE A 129 16.87 -13.78 -0.77
C ILE A 129 18.02 -13.96 0.21
#